data_AF-A0A8S8YHH7-F1
#
_entry.id   AF-A0A8S8YHH7-F1
#
_cell.length_a   1.000
_cell.length_b   1.000
_cell.length_c   1.000
_cell.angle_alpha   90.00
_cell.angle_beta   90.00
_cell.angle_gamma   90.00
#
_symmetry.space_group_name_H-M   'P 1'
#
loop_
_entity.id
_entity.type
_entity.pdbx_description
1 polymer ?
#
loop_
_entity_poly.entity_id
_entity_poly.type
_entity_poly.pdbx_seq_one_letter_code
_entity_poly.pdbx_strand_id
1 'polypeptide(L)'
;MADSQGSPEEAPASPEQKAQMEQAYAQMRRKMRMTQLDEEIKHKVMVLSGKGGVGKSTVSVGLALSLARQGKKVGLMDIDITGPNVPKMLGIEDAELHVEDGQIFPAIGPHGLKVISMAFLIEDPDKPVIWRGPIKLGAIQQFIGDVAWGELDALIIDFPPGN
;
A
#
# COMPACT_ATOMS: atom_id res chain seq x y z
N MET A 1 -5.81 -52.37 -38.86
CA MET A 1 -5.12 -51.07 -38.72
C MET A 1 -6.14 -50.03 -38.32
N ALA A 2 -6.09 -49.58 -37.07
CA ALA A 2 -6.61 -48.31 -36.61
C ALA A 2 -5.92 -48.03 -35.26
N ASP A 3 -4.89 -47.18 -35.30
CA ASP A 3 -4.12 -46.75 -34.14
C ASP A 3 -4.98 -45.85 -33.24
N SER A 4 -5.13 -46.25 -31.97
CA SER A 4 -5.60 -45.36 -30.91
C SER A 4 -4.39 -44.65 -30.31
N GLN A 5 -4.03 -43.48 -30.85
CA GLN A 5 -3.06 -42.60 -30.20
C GLN A 5 -3.76 -41.88 -29.04
N GLY A 6 -3.44 -42.28 -27.82
CA GLY A 6 -3.76 -41.53 -26.62
C GLY A 6 -3.06 -40.18 -26.66
N SER A 7 -3.83 -39.11 -26.43
CA SER A 7 -3.28 -37.76 -26.25
C SER A 7 -2.26 -37.79 -25.11
N PRO A 8 -1.08 -37.17 -25.25
CA PRO A 8 -0.11 -37.13 -24.16
C PRO A 8 -0.72 -36.32 -23.00
N GLU A 9 -0.91 -37.01 -21.88
CA GLU A 9 -1.34 -36.41 -20.61
C GLU A 9 -0.22 -35.46 -20.16
N GLU A 10 -0.45 -34.15 -20.22
CA GLU A 10 0.52 -33.15 -19.76
C GLU A 10 0.81 -33.40 -18.27
N ALA A 11 2.06 -33.75 -17.97
CA ALA A 11 2.47 -33.98 -16.60
C ALA A 11 2.22 -32.71 -15.75
N PRO A 12 1.59 -32.84 -14.57
CA PRO A 12 1.29 -31.68 -13.76
C PRO A 12 2.58 -30.97 -13.32
N ALA A 13 2.59 -29.64 -13.43
CA ALA A 13 3.73 -28.81 -13.03
C ALA A 13 4.21 -29.12 -11.60
N SER A 14 5.52 -29.13 -11.40
CA SER A 14 6.13 -29.35 -10.09
C SER A 14 5.71 -28.24 -9.10
N PRO A 15 5.75 -28.50 -7.78
CA PRO A 15 5.46 -27.48 -6.77
C PRO A 15 6.30 -26.21 -6.94
N GLU A 16 7.57 -26.35 -7.34
CA GLU A 16 8.47 -25.24 -7.62
C GLU A 16 8.06 -24.44 -8.86
N GLN A 17 7.65 -25.13 -9.94
CA GLN A 17 7.15 -24.49 -11.16
C GLN A 17 5.83 -23.75 -10.89
N LYS A 18 4.94 -24.31 -10.06
CA LYS A 18 3.70 -23.66 -9.63
C LYS A 18 3.99 -22.40 -8.80
N ALA A 19 4.89 -22.49 -7.83
CA ALA A 19 5.27 -21.35 -6.99
C ALA A 19 5.94 -20.22 -7.80
N GLN A 20 6.83 -20.56 -8.72
CA GLN A 20 7.44 -19.57 -9.62
C GLN A 20 6.40 -18.90 -10.52
N MET A 21 5.47 -19.68 -11.06
CA MET A 21 4.40 -19.16 -11.91
C MET A 21 3.46 -18.25 -11.13
N GLU A 22 3.07 -18.63 -9.91
CA GLU A 22 2.25 -17.80 -9.02
C GLU A 22 2.94 -16.48 -8.65
N GLN A 23 4.24 -16.52 -8.32
CA GLN A 23 5.03 -15.31 -8.08
C GLN A 23 5.09 -14.41 -9.32
N ALA A 24 5.31 -14.98 -10.50
CA ALA A 24 5.34 -14.23 -11.75
C ALA A 24 3.96 -13.59 -12.06
N TYR A 25 2.86 -14.32 -11.84
CA TYR A 25 1.51 -13.78 -11.98
C TYR A 25 1.23 -12.64 -10.99
N ALA A 26 1.63 -12.79 -9.73
CA ALA A 26 1.48 -11.75 -8.72
C ALA A 26 2.26 -10.48 -9.09
N GLN A 27 3.51 -10.63 -9.55
CA GLN A 27 4.32 -9.51 -10.04
C GLN A 27 3.70 -8.83 -11.26
N MET A 28 3.19 -9.60 -12.22
CA MET A 28 2.53 -9.06 -13.41
C MET A 28 1.25 -8.30 -13.05
N ARG A 29 0.39 -8.87 -12.20
CA ARG A 29 -0.82 -8.20 -11.70
C ARG A 29 -0.49 -6.89 -11.01
N ARG A 30 0.53 -6.88 -10.15
CA ARG A 30 0.95 -5.67 -9.46
C ARG A 30 1.48 -4.61 -10.42
N LYS A 31 2.27 -4.98 -11.42
CA LYS A 31 2.75 -4.05 -12.44
C LYS A 31 1.58 -3.41 -13.20
N MET A 32 0.56 -4.20 -13.56
CA MET A 32 -0.66 -3.69 -14.19
C MET A 32 -1.41 -2.71 -13.28
N ARG A 33 -1.58 -3.04 -11.99
CA ARG A 33 -2.20 -2.14 -11.00
C ARG A 33 -1.43 -0.84 -10.83
N MET A 34 -0.10 -0.89 -10.79
CA MET A 34 0.73 0.31 -10.71
C MET A 34 0.52 1.25 -11.91
N THR A 35 0.37 0.70 -13.12
CA THR A 35 0.04 1.50 -14.31
C THR A 35 -1.35 2.12 -14.18
N GLN A 36 -2.35 1.34 -13.75
CA GLN A 36 -3.73 1.80 -13.61
C GLN A 36 -3.89 2.90 -12.53
N LEU A 37 -3.14 2.81 -11.44
CA LEU A 37 -3.12 3.84 -10.40
C LEU A 37 -2.67 5.22 -10.91
N ASP A 38 -1.83 5.24 -11.95
CA ASP A 38 -1.39 6.50 -12.53
C ASP A 38 -2.57 7.27 -13.15
N GLU A 39 -3.54 6.54 -13.70
CA GLU A 39 -4.78 7.04 -14.30
C GLU A 39 -5.88 7.32 -13.26
N GLU A 40 -6.02 6.47 -12.24
CA GLU A 40 -7.08 6.56 -11.22
C GLU A 40 -6.85 7.65 -10.16
N ILE A 41 -5.58 8.05 -9.95
CA ILE A 41 -5.21 9.06 -8.94
C ILE A 41 -4.84 10.37 -9.65
N LYS A 42 -5.72 11.37 -9.59
CA LYS A 42 -5.54 12.64 -10.30
C LYS A 42 -4.34 13.44 -9.81
N HIS A 43 -4.12 13.50 -8.50
CA HIS A 43 -3.03 14.26 -7.89
C HIS A 43 -2.27 13.43 -6.87
N LYS A 44 -0.94 13.45 -6.95
CA LYS A 44 -0.03 12.77 -6.02
C LYS A 44 0.79 13.85 -5.32
N VAL A 45 0.60 14.04 -4.02
CA VAL A 45 1.22 15.12 -3.25
C VAL A 45 2.18 14.52 -2.24
N MET A 46 3.47 14.76 -2.44
CA MET A 46 4.52 14.31 -1.52
C MET A 46 4.78 15.39 -0.48
N VAL A 47 4.70 15.03 0.80
CA VAL A 47 5.01 15.92 1.92
C VAL A 47 6.35 15.51 2.50
N LEU A 48 7.34 16.40 2.36
CA LEU A 48 8.75 16.17 2.70
C LEU A 48 9.19 17.14 3.79
N SER A 49 10.17 16.75 4.61
CA SER A 49 10.79 17.63 5.60
C SER A 49 12.27 17.34 5.77
N GLY A 50 13.07 18.40 5.94
CA GLY A 50 14.54 18.29 6.15
C GLY A 50 14.97 17.97 7.58
N LYS A 51 14.03 17.90 8.54
CA LYS A 51 14.30 17.55 9.95
C LYS A 51 13.09 16.86 10.56
N GLY A 52 13.32 15.99 11.54
CA GLY A 52 12.25 15.44 12.38
C GLY A 52 11.62 16.51 13.28
N GLY A 53 10.35 16.32 13.66
CA GLY A 53 9.66 17.18 14.64
C GLY A 53 9.12 18.51 14.12
N VAL A 54 9.22 18.82 12.83
CA VAL A 54 8.72 20.09 12.25
C VAL A 54 7.19 20.11 12.01
N GLY A 55 6.48 19.05 12.37
CA GLY A 55 5.03 18.92 12.16
C GLY A 55 4.63 18.44 10.76
N LYS A 56 5.53 17.78 10.02
CA LYS A 56 5.26 17.21 8.68
C LYS A 56 3.98 16.37 8.65
N SER A 57 3.86 15.35 9.50
CA SER A 57 2.68 14.47 9.55
C SER A 57 1.41 15.23 9.90
N THR A 58 1.51 16.27 10.74
CA THR A 58 0.39 17.19 11.04
C THR A 58 -0.08 17.93 9.79
N VAL A 59 0.84 18.41 8.97
CA VAL A 59 0.51 19.04 7.68
C VAL A 59 -0.11 18.03 6.71
N SER A 60 0.46 16.83 6.62
CA SER A 60 -0.06 15.74 5.77
C SER A 60 -1.51 15.37 6.12
N VAL A 61 -1.77 15.12 7.42
CA VAL A 61 -3.11 14.79 7.93
C VAL A 61 -4.09 15.95 7.75
N GLY A 62 -3.67 17.18 8.10
CA GLY A 62 -4.52 18.37 7.98
C GLY A 62 -4.92 18.66 6.53
N LEU A 63 -3.98 18.51 5.59
CA LEU A 63 -4.25 18.64 4.16
C LEU A 63 -5.23 17.57 3.66
N ALA A 64 -5.00 16.30 4.01
CA ALA A 64 -5.85 15.19 3.61
C ALA A 64 -7.28 15.36 4.15
N LEU A 65 -7.43 15.67 5.44
CA LEU A 65 -8.74 15.91 6.07
C LEU A 65 -9.45 17.13 5.48
N SER A 66 -8.74 18.22 5.18
CA SER A 66 -9.33 19.41 4.58
C SER A 66 -9.93 19.11 3.20
N LEU A 67 -9.21 18.35 2.37
CA LEU A 67 -9.70 17.93 1.06
C LEU A 67 -10.88 16.94 1.19
N ALA A 68 -10.79 15.96 2.08
CA ALA A 68 -11.87 14.99 2.31
C ALA A 68 -13.15 15.67 2.82
N ARG A 69 -13.02 16.67 3.72
CA ARG A 69 -14.14 17.50 4.20
C ARG A 69 -14.84 18.30 3.11
N GLN A 70 -14.15 18.59 2.00
CA GLN A 70 -14.72 19.23 0.81
C GLN A 70 -15.40 18.22 -0.14
N GLY A 71 -15.53 16.95 0.27
CA GLY A 71 -16.14 15.90 -0.52
C GLY A 71 -15.24 15.30 -1.60
N LYS A 72 -13.92 15.55 -1.54
CA LYS A 72 -12.95 14.92 -2.46
C LYS A 72 -12.68 13.47 -2.05
N LYS A 73 -12.43 12.61 -3.04
CA LYS A 73 -11.93 11.25 -2.79
C LYS A 73 -10.43 11.34 -2.46
N VAL A 74 -10.05 11.10 -1.20
CA VAL A 74 -8.67 11.31 -0.74
C VAL A 74 -8.08 10.03 -0.17
N GLY A 75 -6.83 9.76 -0.52
CA GLY A 75 -5.96 8.78 0.13
C GLY A 75 -4.88 9.48 0.94
N LEU A 76 -4.48 8.88 2.06
CA LEU A 76 -3.32 9.25 2.86
C LEU A 76 -2.44 8.02 3.06
N MET A 77 -1.20 8.12 2.59
CA MET A 77 -0.19 7.07 2.70
C MET A 77 0.96 7.55 3.58
N ASP A 78 1.12 6.91 4.73
CA ASP A 78 2.21 7.17 5.68
C ASP A 78 3.32 6.13 5.51
N ILE A 79 4.48 6.59 5.05
CA ILE A 79 5.66 5.76 4.84
C ILE A 79 6.79 6.09 5.83
N ASP A 80 6.48 6.84 6.90
CA ASP A 80 7.44 7.15 7.97
C ASP A 80 7.51 6.03 9.01
N ILE A 81 8.42 5.09 8.79
CA ILE A 81 8.64 3.95 9.68
C ILE A 81 9.19 4.37 11.06
N THR A 82 9.85 5.52 11.17
CA THR A 82 10.56 5.91 12.40
C THR A 82 9.65 6.48 13.47
N GLY A 83 8.46 6.92 13.09
CA GLY A 83 7.44 7.43 14.00
C GLY A 83 6.10 7.57 13.29
N PRO A 84 5.50 6.47 12.82
CA PRO A 84 4.23 6.52 12.09
C PRO A 84 3.12 6.91 13.07
N ASN A 85 2.72 8.19 13.03
CA ASN A 85 1.73 8.74 13.95
C ASN A 85 0.36 8.94 13.30
N VAL A 86 0.23 8.69 12.00
CA VAL A 86 -0.98 9.00 11.24
C VAL A 86 -2.23 8.29 11.79
N PRO A 87 -2.22 6.97 12.08
CA PRO A 87 -3.41 6.33 12.65
C PRO A 87 -3.84 6.95 13.97
N LYS A 88 -2.88 7.29 14.83
CA LYS A 88 -3.11 7.96 16.11
C LYS A 88 -3.71 9.36 15.98
N MET A 89 -3.23 10.13 15.02
CA MET A 89 -3.78 11.46 14.74
C MET A 89 -5.22 11.42 14.22
N LEU A 90 -5.63 10.28 13.65
CA LEU A 90 -6.95 10.08 13.07
C LEU A 90 -7.90 9.29 13.98
N GLY A 91 -7.42 8.74 15.10
CA GLY A 91 -8.22 7.91 16.00
C GLY A 91 -8.58 6.55 15.40
N ILE A 92 -7.68 5.97 14.60
CA ILE A 92 -7.87 4.69 13.90
C ILE A 92 -6.74 3.69 14.19
N GLU A 93 -6.10 3.79 15.36
CA GLU A 93 -5.01 2.91 15.78
C GLU A 93 -5.40 1.44 15.77
N ASP A 94 -6.65 1.13 16.14
CA ASP A 94 -7.18 -0.23 16.22
C ASP A 94 -7.75 -0.73 14.88
N ALA A 95 -7.48 -0.03 13.78
CA ALA A 95 -7.98 -0.44 12.47
C ALA A 95 -7.26 -1.70 11.97
N GLU A 96 -8.03 -2.77 11.75
CA GLU A 96 -7.53 -3.98 11.10
C GLU A 96 -7.59 -3.85 9.58
N LEU A 97 -6.44 -4.00 8.93
CA LEU A 97 -6.38 -4.09 7.48
C LEU A 97 -6.81 -5.49 7.04
N HIS A 98 -7.77 -5.57 6.14
CA HIS A 98 -8.17 -6.82 5.51
C HIS A 98 -7.55 -6.96 4.13
N VAL A 99 -7.26 -8.20 3.75
CA VAL A 99 -6.72 -8.56 2.45
C VAL A 99 -7.69 -9.50 1.75
N GLU A 100 -8.12 -9.13 0.54
CA GLU A 100 -9.02 -9.91 -0.30
C GLU A 100 -8.52 -9.83 -1.76
N ASP A 101 -8.51 -10.96 -2.46
CA ASP A 101 -8.05 -11.08 -3.87
C ASP A 101 -6.64 -10.52 -4.17
N GLY A 102 -5.79 -10.51 -3.15
CA GLY A 102 -4.43 -9.95 -3.22
C GLY A 102 -4.40 -8.42 -3.24
N GLN A 103 -5.45 -7.77 -2.73
CA GLN A 103 -5.50 -6.34 -2.46
C GLN A 103 -5.67 -6.07 -0.98
N ILE A 104 -5.01 -5.02 -0.51
CA ILE A 104 -5.10 -4.52 0.86
C ILE A 104 -6.17 -3.44 0.88
N PHE A 105 -7.19 -3.61 1.71
CA PHE A 105 -8.20 -2.59 1.87
C PHE A 105 -7.73 -1.59 2.93
N PRO A 106 -7.64 -0.30 2.57
CA PRO A 106 -7.12 0.71 3.48
C PRO A 106 -8.09 0.95 4.65
N ALA A 107 -7.55 1.36 5.78
CA ALA A 107 -8.37 1.83 6.89
C ALA A 107 -9.19 3.05 6.46
N ILE A 108 -10.43 3.15 6.97
CA ILE A 108 -11.32 4.27 6.64
C ILE A 108 -11.32 5.24 7.82
N GLY A 109 -10.70 6.40 7.60
CA GLY A 109 -10.67 7.50 8.54
C GLY A 109 -11.87 8.45 8.40
N PRO A 110 -11.85 9.57 9.13
CA PRO A 110 -12.89 10.60 9.06
C PRO A 110 -13.16 11.06 7.63
N HIS A 111 -14.42 11.36 7.34
CA HIS A 111 -14.87 11.84 6.02
C HIS A 111 -14.59 10.87 4.85
N GLY A 112 -14.42 9.57 5.14
CA GLY A 112 -14.15 8.56 4.11
C GLY A 112 -12.71 8.58 3.59
N LEU A 113 -11.79 9.23 4.33
CA LEU A 113 -10.37 9.25 4.01
C LEU A 113 -9.81 7.82 4.01
N LYS A 114 -9.25 7.36 2.89
CA LYS A 114 -8.56 6.07 2.82
C LYS A 114 -7.16 6.21 3.39
N VAL A 115 -6.77 5.34 4.32
CA VAL A 115 -5.49 5.46 5.04
C VAL A 115 -4.71 4.14 4.97
N ILE A 116 -3.44 4.24 4.59
CA ILE A 116 -2.46 3.18 4.82
C ILE A 116 -1.27 3.79 5.57
N SER A 117 -0.73 3.07 6.55
CA SER A 117 0.42 3.52 7.34
C SER A 117 1.32 2.36 7.68
N MET A 118 2.62 2.64 7.78
CA MET A 118 3.60 1.71 8.34
C MET A 118 3.27 1.29 9.77
N ALA A 119 2.54 2.11 10.54
CA ALA A 119 2.09 1.75 11.89
C ALA A 119 1.23 0.48 11.91
N PHE A 120 0.42 0.22 10.87
CA PHE A 120 -0.40 -0.99 10.78
C PHE A 120 0.43 -2.27 10.56
N LEU A 121 1.69 -2.14 10.17
CA LEU A 121 2.60 -3.28 9.97
C LEU A 121 3.47 -3.57 11.20
N ILE A 122 3.39 -2.74 12.25
CA ILE A 122 4.16 -2.89 13.48
C ILE A 122 3.29 -3.62 14.51
N GLU A 123 3.57 -4.91 14.72
CA GLU A 123 2.83 -5.74 15.69
C GLU A 123 3.01 -5.27 17.14
N ASP A 124 4.17 -4.72 17.47
CA ASP A 124 4.50 -4.23 18.81
C ASP A 124 5.17 -2.84 18.70
N PRO A 125 4.46 -1.76 19.02
CA PRO A 125 4.98 -0.39 18.92
C PRO A 125 6.13 -0.11 19.90
N ASP A 126 6.29 -0.92 20.96
CA ASP A 126 7.37 -0.79 21.93
C ASP A 126 8.64 -1.55 21.49
N LYS A 127 8.58 -2.36 20.44
CA LYS A 127 9.73 -3.07 19.89
C LYS A 127 10.34 -2.32 18.68
N PRO A 128 11.61 -1.88 18.75
CA PRO A 128 12.27 -1.28 17.61
C PRO A 128 12.45 -2.31 16.48
N VAL A 129 11.71 -2.14 15.39
CA VAL A 129 11.87 -2.96 14.18
C VAL A 129 12.94 -2.34 13.27
N ILE A 130 13.99 -3.09 12.95
CA ILE A 130 15.03 -2.64 12.01
C ILE A 130 14.57 -2.94 10.58
N TRP A 131 14.02 -1.92 9.92
CA TRP A 131 13.65 -2.02 8.51
C TRP A 131 14.87 -1.75 7.62
N ARG A 132 15.33 -2.77 6.89
CA ARG A 132 16.39 -2.60 5.88
C ARG A 132 15.82 -1.97 4.61
N GLY A 133 16.64 -1.21 3.87
CA GLY A 133 16.24 -0.49 2.66
C GLY A 133 15.37 -1.29 1.66
N PRO A 134 15.75 -2.54 1.30
CA PRO A 134 14.93 -3.37 0.41
C PRO A 134 13.54 -3.69 0.96
N ILE A 135 13.41 -3.93 2.27
CA ILE A 135 12.13 -4.21 2.92
C ILE A 135 11.25 -2.96 2.90
N LYS A 136 11.83 -1.78 3.22
CA LYS A 136 11.13 -0.50 3.15
C LYS A 136 10.58 -0.22 1.74
N LEU A 137 11.46 -0.37 0.74
CA LEU A 137 11.08 -0.17 -0.65
C LEU A 137 9.98 -1.12 -1.07
N GLY A 138 10.06 -2.40 -0.69
CA GLY A 138 9.02 -3.40 -0.97
C GLY A 138 7.67 -3.06 -0.35
N ALA A 139 7.64 -2.60 0.91
CA ALA A 139 6.42 -2.18 1.59
C ALA A 139 5.77 -0.95 0.93
N ILE A 140 6.54 0.08 0.60
CA ILE A 140 6.06 1.26 -0.14
C ILE A 140 5.46 0.85 -1.49
N GLN A 141 6.16 -0.04 -2.18
CA GLN A 141 5.76 -0.60 -3.45
C GLN A 141 4.44 -1.39 -3.39
N GLN A 142 4.22 -2.13 -2.30
CA GLN A 142 2.96 -2.82 -1.99
C GLN A 142 1.86 -1.83 -1.61
N PHE A 143 2.15 -0.78 -0.83
CA PHE A 143 1.17 0.28 -0.54
C PHE A 143 0.70 1.01 -1.79
N ILE A 144 1.59 1.22 -2.76
CA ILE A 144 1.20 1.75 -4.05
C ILE A 144 0.38 0.70 -4.80
N GLY A 145 0.97 -0.45 -5.13
CA GLY A 145 0.41 -1.37 -6.13
C GLY A 145 -0.68 -2.32 -5.65
N ASP A 146 -0.80 -2.56 -4.34
CA ASP A 146 -1.70 -3.60 -3.80
C ASP A 146 -2.81 -3.03 -2.93
N VAL A 147 -2.75 -1.76 -2.51
CA VAL A 147 -3.86 -1.14 -1.78
C VAL A 147 -5.01 -0.82 -2.74
N ALA A 148 -6.23 -1.13 -2.32
CA ALA A 148 -7.48 -0.83 -3.03
C ALA A 148 -7.87 0.66 -2.96
N TRP A 149 -7.00 1.53 -3.51
CA TRP A 149 -7.22 2.97 -3.56
C TRP A 149 -8.44 3.34 -4.38
N GLY A 150 -8.66 2.67 -5.51
CA GLY A 150 -9.65 3.07 -6.51
C GLY A 150 -9.41 4.51 -6.99
N GLU A 151 -10.45 5.14 -7.51
CA GLU A 151 -10.37 6.53 -7.97
C GLU A 151 -10.16 7.52 -6.81
N LEU A 152 -9.13 8.35 -6.92
CA LEU A 152 -8.84 9.43 -5.97
C LEU A 152 -8.68 10.77 -6.69
N ASP A 153 -9.22 11.82 -6.09
CA ASP A 153 -8.89 13.19 -6.48
C ASP A 153 -7.49 13.57 -6.00
N ALA A 154 -7.05 13.06 -4.84
CA ALA A 154 -5.70 13.26 -4.33
C ALA A 154 -5.21 12.10 -3.47
N LEU A 155 -3.94 11.74 -3.62
CA LEU A 155 -3.19 10.89 -2.71
C LEU A 155 -2.10 11.72 -2.04
N ILE A 156 -2.20 11.89 -0.72
CA ILE A 156 -1.20 12.58 0.10
C ILE A 156 -0.23 11.54 0.65
N ILE A 157 1.08 11.78 0.51
CA ILE A 157 2.12 10.86 0.92
C ILE A 157 3.01 11.52 1.98
N ASP A 158 2.97 10.99 3.20
CA ASP A 158 3.80 11.45 4.32
C ASP A 158 5.13 10.70 4.32
N PHE A 159 6.19 11.38 3.85
CA PHE A 159 7.52 10.78 3.75
C PHE A 159 8.25 10.78 5.10
N PRO A 160 9.20 9.87 5.36
CA PRO A 160 10.11 10.03 6.50
C PRO A 160 10.91 11.33 6.40
N PRO A 161 11.39 11.90 7.52
CA PRO A 161 12.28 13.04 7.49
C PRO A 161 13.59 12.69 6.77
N GLY A 162 14.05 13.58 5.90
CA GLY A 162 15.34 13.46 5.20
C GLY A 162 16.35 14.43 5.79
N ASN A 163 17.64 14.05 5.79
CA ASN A 163 18.76 14.99 5.81
C ASN A 163 19.23 15.23 4.39
#